data_AF-A0A1Q7QZI2-F1
#
_entry.id   AF-A0A1Q7QZI2-F1
#
_cell.length_a   1.000
_cell.length_b   1.000
_cell.length_c   1.000
_cell.angle_alpha   90.00
_cell.angle_beta   90.00
_cell.angle_gamma   90.00
#
_symmetry.space_group_name_H-M   'P 1'
#
loop_
_entity.id
_entity.type
_entity.pdbx_description
1 polymer ?
#
loop_
_entity_poly.entity_id
_entity_poly.type
_entity_poly.pdbx_seq_one_letter_code
_entity_poly.pdbx_strand_id
1 'polypeptide(L)'
;MLVGAGTVTNSAIAEQAIDAGAQFLLSPALSPGMVEVARRHGVLAVPGAFTPTEVLQALDHGAELVKIFPAETGGPRHIRATLAPLPHARLLPTGGVTPENVAEWFDAGAAAVGIGTALVGPGTRPVDLAALRARTGALIQALAAL
;
A
#
# COMPACT_ATOMS: atom_id res chain seq x y z
N MET A 1 13.74 4.49 8.59
CA MET A 1 12.32 4.82 8.31
C MET A 1 12.28 5.56 6.99
N LEU A 2 11.35 5.20 6.11
CA LEU A 2 11.06 5.98 4.90
C LEU A 2 9.77 6.76 5.12
N VAL A 3 9.69 7.98 4.61
CA VAL A 3 8.49 8.81 4.65
C VAL A 3 7.99 9.01 3.22
N GLY A 4 6.70 8.78 3.00
CA GLY A 4 6.08 8.91 1.68
C GLY A 4 4.76 9.64 1.75
N ALA A 5 4.18 9.93 0.59
CA ALA A 5 2.90 10.61 0.47
C ALA A 5 1.80 9.66 -0.01
N GLY A 6 0.62 9.74 0.62
CA GLY A 6 -0.58 9.02 0.21
C GLY A 6 -1.58 9.92 -0.49
N THR A 7 -2.53 9.31 -1.21
CA THR A 7 -3.58 10.01 -1.97
C THR A 7 -3.01 10.91 -3.07
N VAL A 8 -1.93 10.47 -3.71
CA VAL A 8 -1.30 11.16 -4.82
C VAL A 8 -1.98 10.74 -6.12
N THR A 9 -2.92 11.53 -6.61
CA THR A 9 -3.83 11.12 -7.69
C THR A 9 -3.47 11.65 -9.08
N ASN A 10 -2.48 12.54 -9.18
CA ASN A 10 -2.03 13.12 -10.45
C ASN A 10 -0.57 13.58 -10.38
N SER A 11 -0.02 13.98 -11.53
CA SER A 11 1.36 14.44 -11.67
C SER A 11 1.67 15.66 -10.80
N ALA A 12 0.76 16.63 -10.71
CA ALA A 12 1.02 17.86 -9.95
C ALA A 12 1.18 17.58 -8.45
N ILE A 13 0.35 16.70 -7.88
CA ILE A 13 0.49 16.27 -6.48
C ILE A 13 1.77 15.43 -6.30
N ALA A 14 2.15 14.62 -7.31
CA ALA A 14 3.37 13.84 -7.25
C ALA A 14 4.63 14.72 -7.20
N GLU A 15 4.73 15.73 -8.07
CA GLU A 15 5.84 16.70 -8.05
C GLU A 15 5.91 17.41 -6.69
N GLN A 16 4.78 17.95 -6.21
CA GLN A 16 4.72 18.62 -4.90
C GLN A 16 5.14 17.71 -3.74
N ALA A 17 4.73 16.44 -3.77
CA ALA A 17 5.10 15.47 -2.73
C ALA A 17 6.60 15.16 -2.75
N ILE A 18 7.18 14.99 -3.94
CA ILE A 18 8.61 14.73 -4.10
C ILE A 18 9.44 15.96 -3.70
N ASP A 19 9.01 17.17 -4.09
CA ASP A 19 9.64 18.43 -3.69
C ASP A 19 9.61 18.62 -2.16
N ALA A 20 8.55 18.12 -1.50
CA ALA A 20 8.44 18.10 -0.04
C ALA A 20 9.27 16.98 0.63
N GLY A 21 9.98 16.15 -0.15
CA GLY A 21 10.86 15.10 0.34
C GLY A 21 10.23 13.71 0.46
N ALA A 22 9.09 13.44 -0.18
CA ALA A 22 8.49 12.11 -0.20
C ALA A 22 9.42 11.10 -0.90
N GLN A 23 9.70 9.98 -0.23
CA GLN A 23 10.60 8.92 -0.68
C GLN A 23 9.85 7.79 -1.43
N PHE A 24 8.52 7.78 -1.36
CA PHE A 24 7.62 6.93 -2.14
C PHE A 24 6.23 7.58 -2.23
N LEU A 25 5.46 7.21 -3.24
CA LEU A 25 4.11 7.73 -3.49
C LEU A 25 3.08 6.60 -3.52
N LEU A 26 1.93 6.84 -2.91
CA LEU A 26 0.77 5.93 -2.89
C LEU A 26 -0.45 6.64 -3.48
N SER A 27 -1.19 5.91 -4.32
CA SER A 27 -2.50 6.35 -4.83
C SER A 27 -3.60 5.34 -4.46
N PRO A 28 -4.86 5.76 -4.24
CA PRO A 28 -5.99 4.83 -4.09
C PRO A 28 -6.35 4.11 -5.39
N ALA A 29 -5.95 4.63 -6.55
CA ALA A 29 -6.22 4.10 -7.88
C ALA A 29 -5.02 4.28 -8.82
N LEU A 30 -5.09 3.79 -10.05
CA LEU A 30 -4.06 4.02 -11.05
C LEU A 30 -4.00 5.51 -11.41
N SER A 31 -2.83 6.12 -11.24
CA SER A 31 -2.52 7.45 -11.75
C SER A 31 -1.28 7.35 -12.63
N PRO A 32 -1.42 7.25 -13.96
CA PRO A 32 -0.28 7.14 -14.87
C PRO A 32 0.67 8.33 -14.72
N GLY A 33 0.12 9.53 -14.51
CA GLY A 33 0.89 10.74 -14.30
C GLY A 33 1.73 10.71 -13.02
N MET A 34 1.22 10.15 -11.91
CA MET A 34 2.02 9.92 -10.70
C MET A 34 3.16 8.94 -10.98
N VAL A 35 2.87 7.82 -11.65
CA VAL A 35 3.88 6.79 -11.96
C VAL A 35 4.99 7.35 -12.84
N GLU A 36 4.64 8.15 -13.85
CA GLU A 36 5.62 8.80 -14.72
C GLU A 36 6.53 9.77 -13.96
N VAL A 37 5.95 10.67 -13.17
CA VAL A 37 6.71 11.64 -12.35
C VAL A 37 7.65 10.91 -11.41
N ALA A 38 7.14 9.94 -10.65
CA ALA A 38 7.92 9.16 -9.70
C ALA A 38 9.11 8.47 -10.40
N ARG A 39 8.87 7.85 -11.55
CA ARG A 39 9.93 7.19 -12.35
C ARG A 39 11.00 8.18 -12.81
N ARG A 40 10.62 9.38 -13.27
CA ARG A 40 11.59 10.42 -13.68
C ARG A 40 12.49 10.86 -12.53
N HIS A 41 11.97 10.84 -11.30
CA HIS A 41 12.68 11.28 -10.10
C HIS A 41 13.34 10.12 -9.33
N GLY A 42 13.23 8.88 -9.82
CA GLY A 42 13.76 7.69 -9.11
C GLY A 42 13.05 7.39 -7.79
N VAL A 43 11.78 7.77 -7.67
CA VAL A 43 10.93 7.56 -6.49
C VAL A 43 10.00 6.38 -6.74
N LEU A 44 9.79 5.53 -5.73
CA LEU A 44 8.88 4.38 -5.83
C LEU A 44 7.43 4.86 -5.96
N ALA A 45 6.75 4.42 -7.02
CA ALA A 45 5.31 4.63 -7.22
C ALA A 45 4.52 3.36 -6.91
N VAL A 46 3.48 3.49 -6.09
CA VAL A 46 2.59 2.39 -5.74
C VAL A 46 1.14 2.81 -6.08
N PRO A 47 0.72 2.68 -7.36
CA PRO A 47 -0.65 2.96 -7.77
C PRO A 47 -1.63 1.96 -7.17
N GLY A 48 -2.88 2.39 -7.01
CA GLY A 48 -3.96 1.52 -6.54
C GLY A 48 -4.65 0.76 -7.68
N ALA A 49 -5.13 -0.43 -7.38
CA ALA A 49 -5.95 -1.27 -8.24
C ALA A 49 -6.89 -2.11 -7.37
N PHE A 50 -7.91 -2.72 -7.98
CA PHE A 50 -8.73 -3.74 -7.34
C PHE A 50 -8.89 -4.99 -8.22
N THR A 51 -8.80 -4.88 -9.53
CA THR A 51 -9.01 -5.98 -10.48
C THR A 51 -7.72 -6.40 -11.20
N PRO A 52 -7.63 -7.62 -11.76
CA PRO A 52 -6.48 -8.03 -12.57
C PRO A 52 -6.20 -7.10 -13.76
N THR A 53 -7.24 -6.53 -14.39
CA THR A 53 -7.08 -5.55 -15.47
C THR A 53 -6.35 -4.29 -15.00
N GLU A 54 -6.75 -3.73 -13.85
CA GLU A 54 -6.11 -2.55 -13.28
C GLU A 54 -4.69 -2.84 -12.81
N VAL A 55 -4.44 -4.04 -12.27
CA VAL A 55 -3.08 -4.49 -11.91
C VAL A 55 -2.18 -4.54 -13.15
N LEU A 56 -2.65 -5.15 -14.25
CA LEU A 56 -1.91 -5.18 -15.51
C LEU A 56 -1.61 -3.78 -16.02
N GLN A 57 -2.61 -2.90 -16.05
CA GLN A 57 -2.42 -1.52 -16.47
C GLN A 57 -1.37 -0.79 -15.61
N ALA A 58 -1.38 -0.99 -14.29
CA ALA A 58 -0.36 -0.42 -13.41
C ALA A 58 1.05 -0.93 -13.74
N LEU A 59 1.20 -2.24 -14.00
CA LEU A 59 2.47 -2.85 -14.39
C LEU A 59 2.95 -2.33 -15.75
N ASP A 60 2.04 -2.17 -16.74
CA ASP A 60 2.34 -1.62 -18.07
C ASP A 60 2.84 -0.17 -17.99
N HIS A 61 2.36 0.60 -17.01
CA HIS A 61 2.88 1.94 -16.72
C HIS A 61 4.20 1.95 -15.95
N GLY A 62 4.75 0.78 -15.61
CA GLY A 62 6.04 0.62 -14.94
C GLY A 62 5.94 0.60 -13.40
N ALA A 63 4.76 0.32 -12.83
CA ALA A 63 4.65 0.12 -11.39
C ALA A 63 5.39 -1.14 -10.96
N GLU A 64 6.23 -1.02 -9.93
CA GLU A 64 6.96 -2.15 -9.36
C GLU A 64 6.19 -2.90 -8.26
N LEU A 65 5.17 -2.23 -7.69
CA LEU A 65 4.33 -2.69 -6.61
C LEU A 65 2.94 -2.06 -6.79
N VAL A 66 1.88 -2.84 -6.66
CA VAL A 66 0.50 -2.37 -6.87
C VAL A 66 -0.29 -2.50 -5.58
N LYS A 67 -0.89 -1.40 -5.14
CA LYS A 67 -1.75 -1.39 -3.96
C LYS A 67 -3.11 -1.98 -4.31
N ILE A 68 -3.55 -3.01 -3.60
CA ILE A 68 -4.93 -3.52 -3.70
C ILE A 68 -5.78 -2.79 -2.67
N PHE A 69 -6.77 -2.03 -3.14
CA PHE A 69 -7.58 -1.17 -2.27
C PHE A 69 -9.01 -0.97 -2.78
N PRO A 70 -10.03 -1.01 -1.89
CA PRO A 70 -9.96 -1.41 -0.48
C PRO A 70 -9.85 -2.94 -0.35
N ALA A 71 -8.81 -3.45 0.33
CA ALA A 71 -8.56 -4.89 0.37
C ALA A 71 -9.59 -5.66 1.21
N GLU A 72 -10.20 -5.03 2.22
CA GLU A 72 -11.15 -5.67 3.13
C GLU A 72 -12.40 -6.23 2.45
N THR A 73 -12.80 -5.69 1.30
CA THR A 73 -13.98 -6.14 0.56
C THR A 73 -13.76 -7.50 -0.12
N GLY A 74 -12.51 -7.85 -0.42
CA GLY A 74 -12.12 -9.13 -1.04
C GLY A 74 -11.33 -10.07 -0.13
N GLY A 75 -10.69 -9.52 0.92
CA GLY A 75 -9.85 -10.27 1.85
C GLY A 75 -8.61 -10.91 1.22
N PRO A 76 -7.86 -11.73 1.98
CA PRO A 76 -6.70 -12.47 1.48
C PRO A 76 -7.01 -13.35 0.26
N ARG A 77 -8.23 -13.91 0.17
CA ARG A 77 -8.67 -14.70 -0.99
C ARG A 77 -8.56 -13.92 -2.30
N HIS A 78 -8.88 -12.63 -2.29
CA HIS A 78 -8.80 -11.78 -3.48
C HIS A 78 -7.35 -11.56 -3.96
N ILE A 79 -6.40 -11.43 -3.03
CA ILE A 79 -4.97 -11.38 -3.35
C ILE A 79 -4.54 -12.66 -4.06
N ARG A 80 -4.85 -13.83 -3.48
CA ARG A 80 -4.53 -15.12 -4.08
C ARG A 80 -5.17 -15.31 -5.46
N ALA A 81 -6.43 -14.91 -5.61
CA ALA A 81 -7.16 -14.99 -6.87
C ALA A 81 -6.59 -14.06 -7.94
N THR A 82 -6.12 -12.86 -7.56
CA THR A 82 -5.49 -11.90 -8.48
C THR A 82 -4.10 -12.37 -8.93
N LEU A 83 -3.34 -13.00 -8.03
CA LEU A 83 -2.01 -13.54 -8.33
C LEU A 83 -2.06 -14.82 -9.18
N ALA A 84 -3.16 -15.58 -9.17
CA ALA A 84 -3.28 -16.80 -9.97
C ALA A 84 -3.01 -16.56 -11.48
N PRO A 85 -3.60 -15.55 -12.16
CA PRO A 85 -3.23 -15.18 -13.52
C PRO A 85 -2.00 -14.27 -13.62
N LEU A 86 -1.58 -13.61 -12.53
CA LEU A 86 -0.50 -12.61 -12.49
C LEU A 86 0.58 -12.97 -11.45
N PRO A 87 1.24 -14.14 -11.55
CA PRO A 87 2.11 -14.65 -10.48
C PRO A 87 3.38 -13.82 -10.25
N HIS A 88 3.72 -12.94 -11.20
CA HIS A 88 4.86 -12.03 -11.13
C HIS A 88 4.50 -10.67 -10.51
N ALA A 89 3.21 -10.36 -10.33
CA ALA A 89 2.78 -9.10 -9.73
C ALA A 89 3.15 -9.07 -8.25
N ARG A 90 3.63 -7.91 -7.78
CA ARG A 90 3.82 -7.65 -6.35
C ARG A 90 2.65 -6.82 -5.85
N LEU A 91 1.87 -7.38 -4.93
CA LEU A 91 0.64 -6.76 -4.43
C LEU A 91 0.80 -6.29 -2.98
N LEU A 92 0.26 -5.11 -2.69
CA LEU A 92 0.20 -4.49 -1.37
C LEU A 92 -1.28 -4.28 -0.97
N PRO A 93 -1.95 -5.26 -0.33
CA PRO A 93 -3.27 -5.04 0.26
C PRO A 93 -3.26 -3.89 1.28
N THR A 94 -4.21 -2.97 1.16
CA THR A 94 -4.45 -1.90 2.11
C THR A 94 -5.94 -1.77 2.41
N GLY A 95 -6.29 -1.54 3.68
CA GLY A 95 -7.67 -1.50 4.16
C GLY A 95 -8.08 -2.85 4.75
N GLY A 96 -8.45 -2.86 6.03
CA GLY A 96 -8.78 -4.08 6.78
C GLY A 96 -7.59 -4.92 7.29
N VAL A 97 -6.34 -4.50 7.04
CA VAL A 97 -5.16 -5.17 7.60
C VAL A 97 -4.99 -4.77 9.08
N THR A 98 -4.79 -5.77 9.95
CA THR A 98 -4.57 -5.61 11.39
C THR A 98 -3.39 -6.49 11.85
N PRO A 99 -2.82 -6.27 13.06
CA PRO A 99 -1.81 -7.16 13.61
C PRO A 99 -2.25 -8.62 13.71
N GLU A 100 -3.53 -8.87 13.93
CA GLU A 100 -4.10 -10.20 14.12
C GLU A 100 -4.25 -10.98 12.82
N ASN A 101 -4.49 -10.30 11.70
CA ASN A 101 -4.70 -10.94 10.39
C ASN A 101 -3.53 -10.78 9.42
N VAL A 102 -2.44 -10.11 9.81
CA VAL A 102 -1.32 -9.78 8.92
C VAL A 102 -0.73 -11.02 8.25
N ALA A 103 -0.64 -12.13 8.99
CA ALA A 103 -0.14 -13.41 8.51
C ALA A 103 -0.93 -13.93 7.30
N GLU A 104 -2.26 -13.83 7.36
CA GLU A 104 -3.16 -14.34 6.31
C GLU A 104 -2.93 -13.63 4.97
N TRP A 105 -2.57 -12.34 5.00
CA TRP A 105 -2.26 -11.57 3.80
C TRP A 105 -0.96 -12.05 3.14
N PHE A 106 0.08 -12.33 3.94
CA PHE A 106 1.34 -12.87 3.45
C PHE A 106 1.18 -14.31 2.94
N ASP A 107 0.42 -15.17 3.64
CA ASP A 107 0.05 -16.51 3.18
C ASP A 107 -0.77 -16.52 1.87
N ALA A 108 -1.44 -15.40 1.57
CA ALA A 108 -2.13 -15.21 0.29
C ALA A 108 -1.21 -14.75 -0.85
N GLY A 109 0.06 -14.44 -0.56
CA GLY A 109 1.07 -14.00 -1.53
C GLY A 109 1.27 -12.48 -1.59
N ALA A 110 0.77 -11.72 -0.62
CA ALA A 110 1.06 -10.29 -0.54
C ALA A 110 2.58 -10.05 -0.42
N ALA A 111 3.11 -9.11 -1.20
CA ALA A 111 4.52 -8.72 -1.15
C ALA A 111 4.81 -7.74 0.00
N ALA A 112 3.79 -6.99 0.41
CA ALA A 112 3.82 -6.03 1.52
C ALA A 112 2.37 -5.81 2.00
N VAL A 113 2.19 -5.12 3.13
CA VAL A 113 0.86 -4.74 3.63
C VAL A 113 0.80 -3.26 3.98
N GLY A 114 -0.37 -2.65 3.77
CA GLY A 114 -0.65 -1.27 4.17
C GLY A 114 -1.62 -1.22 5.35
N ILE A 115 -1.19 -0.62 6.46
CA ILE A 115 -1.98 -0.54 7.71
C ILE A 115 -2.25 0.92 8.05
N GLY A 116 -3.53 1.28 8.08
CA GLY A 116 -4.01 2.63 8.40
C GLY A 116 -4.61 2.71 9.80
N THR A 117 -5.93 2.86 9.87
CA THR A 117 -6.72 3.06 11.09
C THR A 117 -6.45 2.04 12.19
N ALA A 118 -6.20 0.77 11.83
CA ALA A 118 -5.84 -0.26 12.80
C ALA A 118 -4.56 0.06 13.59
N LEU A 119 -3.64 0.86 13.02
CA LEU A 119 -2.41 1.28 13.68
C LEU A 119 -2.55 2.67 14.32
N VAL A 120 -3.03 3.67 13.57
CA VAL A 120 -3.05 5.07 14.01
C VAL A 120 -4.34 5.49 14.74
N GLY A 121 -5.34 4.61 14.80
CA GLY A 121 -6.67 4.94 15.31
C GLY A 121 -7.48 5.83 14.34
N PRO A 122 -8.60 6.41 14.79
CA PRO A 122 -9.50 7.20 13.94
C PRO A 122 -8.94 8.55 13.47
N GLY A 123 -7.65 8.84 13.70
CA GLY A 123 -7.03 10.11 13.34
C GLY A 123 -7.48 11.29 14.21
N THR A 124 -8.06 11.02 15.38
CA THR A 124 -8.46 12.05 16.35
C THR A 124 -7.23 12.68 17.03
N ARG A 125 -7.32 13.98 17.33
CA ARG A 125 -6.29 14.71 18.06
C ARG A 125 -6.77 15.04 19.49
N PRO A 126 -5.91 14.94 20.52
CA PRO A 126 -4.52 14.47 20.47
C PRO A 126 -4.41 12.96 20.19
N VAL A 127 -3.34 12.55 19.52
CA VAL A 127 -3.08 11.13 19.23
C VAL A 127 -2.67 10.43 20.53
N ASP A 128 -3.30 9.28 20.83
CA ASP A 128 -2.87 8.41 21.92
C ASP A 128 -1.57 7.67 21.54
N LEU A 129 -0.45 8.24 21.97
CA LEU A 129 0.89 7.69 21.70
C LEU A 129 1.15 6.37 22.42
N ALA A 130 0.50 6.11 23.56
CA ALA A 130 0.67 4.85 24.28
C ALA A 130 -0.01 3.72 23.51
N ALA A 131 -1.25 3.95 23.08
CA ALA A 131 -1.99 2.99 22.27
C ALA A 131 -1.33 2.78 20.89
N LEU A 132 -0.82 3.84 20.25
CA LEU A 132 -0.06 3.71 19.00
C LEU A 132 1.17 2.82 19.19
N ARG A 133 2.01 3.09 20.22
CA ARG A 133 3.20 2.26 20.51
C ARG A 133 2.84 0.80 20.77
N ALA A 134 1.78 0.54 21.53
CA ALA A 134 1.32 -0.82 21.80
C ALA A 134 0.93 -1.55 20.51
N ARG A 135 0.12 -0.92 19.64
CA ARG A 135 -0.31 -1.52 18.36
C ARG A 135 0.86 -1.71 17.39
N THR A 136 1.81 -0.78 17.34
CA THR A 136 3.04 -0.93 16.54
C THR A 136 3.90 -2.07 17.07
N GLY A 137 4.05 -2.22 18.39
CA GLY A 137 4.78 -3.33 19.00
C GLY A 137 4.16 -4.69 18.66
N ALA A 138 2.84 -4.82 18.81
CA ALA A 138 2.11 -6.03 18.44
C ALA A 138 2.28 -6.38 16.95
N LEU A 139 2.21 -5.39 16.06
CA LEU A 139 2.44 -5.58 14.63
C LEU A 139 3.86 -6.09 14.35
N ILE A 140 4.89 -5.49 14.96
CA ILE A 140 6.28 -5.91 14.77
C ILE A 140 6.46 -7.37 15.25
N GLN A 141 5.87 -7.74 16.39
CA GLN A 141 5.92 -9.12 16.89
C GLN A 141 5.22 -10.10 15.95
N ALA A 142 4.03 -9.76 15.44
CA ALA A 142 3.30 -10.58 14.48
C ALA A 142 4.11 -10.79 13.19
N LEU A 143 4.73 -9.72 12.66
CA LEU A 143 5.58 -9.79 11.47
C LEU A 143 6.86 -10.62 11.69
N ALA A 144 7.44 -10.59 12.90
CA ALA A 144 8.63 -11.37 13.23
C ALA A 144 8.37 -12.88 13.36
N ALA A 145 7.10 -13.30 13.38
CA ALA A 145 6.68 -14.69 13.48
C ALA A 145 6.29 -15.32 12.14
N LEU A 146 6.34 -14.55 11.04
CA LEU A 146 6.10 -15.01 9.66
C LEU A 146 7.36 -15.60 9.03
#